data_AF-A0A6A4TEE2-F1
#
_entry.id   AF-A0A6A4TEE2-F1
#
_cell.length_a   1.000
_cell.length_b   1.000
_cell.length_c   1.000
_cell.angle_alpha   90.00
_cell.angle_beta   90.00
_cell.angle_gamma   90.00
#
_symmetry.space_group_name_H-M   'P 1'
#
loop_
_entity.id
_entity.type
_entity.pdbx_description
1 polymer ?
#
loop_
_entity_poly.entity_id
_entity_poly.type
_entity_poly.pdbx_seq_one_letter_code
_entity_poly.pdbx_strand_id
1 'polypeptide(L)'
;MWTSRFNILAFLSVFVARYCTYALRDVTTELFGAENYGTVAAFGDFNSDKQTDIFVIREQSELVIFLADLKTPYFKPKVQNLKDALPRDTVITSVVPGDYDGDSQMDVLLTAQTSPKAAATAVYIFWGNNQTLDMGWLRLNKTFTDQPLIMDYNGDMIPDIFGTTEHTEVCYLTKRDQKWKSALSSPVKLRIPHSNAFIDLNKDFTAAKVFKSSSSLCSLQISHYTERPDIFHCQFSLSGPQADEVSIQ
;
A
#
# COMPACT_ATOMS: atom_id res chain seq x y z
N MET A 1 -56.59 -13.58 -46.50
CA MET A 1 -55.30 -12.87 -46.62
C MET A 1 -54.96 -11.99 -45.40
N TRP A 2 -55.39 -12.35 -44.17
CA TRP A 2 -55.21 -11.45 -43.00
C TRP A 2 -54.70 -12.14 -41.72
N THR A 3 -54.09 -13.32 -41.83
CA THR A 3 -53.50 -14.02 -40.67
C THR A 3 -51.97 -14.07 -40.72
N SER A 4 -51.37 -13.84 -41.90
CA SER A 4 -49.91 -13.87 -42.08
C SER A 4 -49.19 -12.61 -41.55
N ARG A 5 -49.85 -11.43 -41.57
CA ARG A 5 -49.22 -10.17 -41.11
C ARG A 5 -49.10 -10.04 -39.59
N PHE A 6 -49.93 -10.74 -38.83
CA PHE A 6 -49.90 -10.71 -37.36
C PHE A 6 -48.73 -11.49 -36.78
N ASN A 7 -48.39 -12.63 -37.39
CA ASN A 7 -47.26 -13.45 -36.95
C ASN A 7 -45.90 -12.77 -37.23
N ILE A 8 -45.79 -11.99 -38.30
CA ILE A 8 -44.57 -11.22 -38.62
C ILE A 8 -44.37 -10.09 -37.58
N LEU A 9 -45.45 -9.44 -37.12
CA LEU A 9 -45.37 -8.40 -36.10
C LEU A 9 -44.98 -8.95 -34.73
N ALA A 10 -45.52 -10.12 -34.35
CA ALA A 10 -45.18 -10.79 -33.10
C ALA A 10 -43.72 -11.25 -33.07
N PHE A 11 -43.20 -11.74 -34.20
CA PHE A 11 -41.79 -12.15 -34.34
C PHE A 11 -40.84 -10.95 -34.26
N LEU A 12 -41.23 -9.79 -34.81
CA LEU A 12 -40.50 -8.52 -34.67
C LEU A 12 -40.50 -8.01 -33.22
N SER A 13 -41.59 -8.17 -32.47
CA SER A 13 -41.64 -7.76 -31.05
C SER A 13 -40.76 -8.60 -30.12
N VAL A 14 -40.46 -9.85 -30.49
CA VAL A 14 -39.53 -10.72 -29.76
C VAL A 14 -38.06 -10.39 -30.12
N PHE A 15 -37.81 -9.87 -31.32
CA PHE A 15 -36.50 -9.35 -31.74
C PHE A 15 -36.20 -7.92 -31.30
N VAL A 16 -37.19 -7.16 -30.82
CA VAL A 16 -36.96 -6.08 -29.84
C VAL A 16 -36.73 -6.73 -28.47
N ALA A 17 -35.79 -7.67 -28.49
CA ALA A 17 -35.06 -8.16 -27.36
C ALA A 17 -34.72 -6.94 -26.51
N ARG A 18 -35.11 -7.01 -25.25
CA ARG A 18 -34.54 -6.15 -24.23
C ARG A 18 -33.05 -6.47 -24.19
N TYR A 19 -32.29 -5.79 -25.04
CA TYR A 19 -30.87 -5.62 -24.82
C TYR A 19 -30.77 -4.81 -23.53
N CYS A 20 -30.59 -5.50 -22.40
CA CYS A 20 -30.10 -4.87 -21.19
C CYS A 20 -28.68 -4.42 -21.50
N THR A 21 -28.55 -3.22 -22.07
CA THR A 21 -27.28 -2.55 -22.23
C THR A 21 -26.85 -2.14 -20.82
N TYR A 22 -25.98 -2.95 -20.21
CA TYR A 22 -25.24 -2.51 -19.04
C TYR A 22 -24.24 -1.45 -19.51
N ALA A 23 -24.64 -0.19 -19.39
CA ALA A 23 -23.73 0.93 -19.60
C ALA A 23 -22.91 1.15 -18.33
N LEU A 24 -21.63 1.45 -18.50
CA LEU A 24 -20.82 1.97 -17.40
C LEU A 24 -21.45 3.29 -16.96
N ARG A 25 -21.87 3.37 -15.69
CA ARG A 25 -22.39 4.59 -15.09
C ARG A 25 -21.22 5.33 -14.43
N ASP A 26 -21.02 6.58 -14.83
CA ASP A 26 -20.13 7.47 -14.11
C ASP A 26 -20.76 7.80 -12.74
N VAL A 27 -20.05 7.46 -11.68
CA VAL A 27 -20.43 7.71 -10.29
C VAL A 27 -19.51 8.73 -9.61
N THR A 28 -18.58 9.34 -10.35
CA THR A 28 -17.51 10.20 -9.81
C THR A 28 -18.07 11.36 -9.00
N THR A 29 -19.08 12.06 -9.53
CA THR A 29 -19.71 13.20 -8.83
C THR A 29 -20.52 12.75 -7.60
N GLU A 30 -21.11 11.56 -7.64
CA GLU A 30 -21.88 11.00 -6.53
C GLU A 30 -20.97 10.56 -5.37
N LEU A 31 -19.78 10.04 -5.71
CA LEU A 31 -18.76 9.65 -4.75
C LEU A 31 -18.01 10.86 -4.18
N PHE A 32 -17.43 11.71 -5.02
CA PHE A 32 -16.44 12.72 -4.62
C PHE A 32 -16.93 14.18 -4.72
N GLY A 33 -18.13 14.41 -5.27
CA GLY A 33 -18.64 15.76 -5.50
C GLY A 33 -17.75 16.58 -6.43
N ALA A 34 -17.47 17.83 -6.04
CA ALA A 34 -16.60 18.76 -6.78
C ALA A 34 -15.11 18.53 -6.53
N GLU A 35 -14.76 17.71 -5.54
CA GLU A 35 -13.38 17.53 -5.04
C GLU A 35 -12.74 16.26 -5.64
N ASN A 36 -13.05 15.95 -6.89
CA ASN A 36 -12.78 14.67 -7.56
C ASN A 36 -11.41 14.59 -8.27
N TYR A 37 -10.36 15.18 -7.70
CA TYR A 37 -9.03 15.24 -8.32
C TYR A 37 -7.90 14.90 -7.34
N GLY A 38 -6.79 14.44 -7.91
CA GLY A 38 -5.60 13.98 -7.18
C GLY A 38 -5.26 12.52 -7.52
N THR A 39 -4.23 12.00 -6.86
CA THR A 39 -3.79 10.61 -7.01
C THR A 39 -4.14 9.83 -5.74
N VAL A 40 -4.92 8.77 -5.87
CA VAL A 40 -5.19 7.84 -4.76
C VAL A 40 -3.89 7.18 -4.34
N ALA A 41 -3.54 7.31 -3.07
CA ALA A 41 -2.30 6.79 -2.50
C ALA A 41 -2.54 5.58 -1.60
N ALA A 42 -3.61 5.60 -0.80
CA ALA A 42 -3.93 4.51 0.12
C ALA A 42 -5.42 4.46 0.48
N PHE A 43 -5.79 3.36 1.14
CA PHE A 43 -7.08 3.12 1.74
C PHE A 43 -6.88 2.77 3.22
N GLY A 44 -7.79 3.19 4.10
CA GLY A 44 -7.72 2.89 5.53
C GLY A 44 -8.97 3.38 6.26
N ASP A 45 -9.12 3.06 7.54
CA ASP A 45 -10.22 3.57 8.39
C ASP A 45 -9.64 4.63 9.34
N PHE A 46 -9.61 5.88 8.90
CA PHE A 46 -8.90 6.96 9.59
C PHE A 46 -9.63 7.43 10.84
N ASN A 47 -10.97 7.42 10.82
CA ASN A 47 -11.81 7.88 11.91
C ASN A 47 -12.38 6.75 12.79
N SER A 48 -11.95 5.51 12.55
CA SER A 48 -12.37 4.31 13.28
C SER A 48 -13.88 4.03 13.23
N ASP A 49 -14.53 4.39 12.12
CA ASP A 49 -15.96 4.18 11.91
C ASP A 49 -16.30 2.87 11.17
N LYS A 50 -15.27 2.07 10.86
CA LYS A 50 -15.31 0.79 10.13
C LYS A 50 -15.62 0.92 8.65
N GLN A 51 -15.64 2.14 8.11
CA GLN A 51 -15.73 2.38 6.68
C GLN A 51 -14.33 2.64 6.10
N THR A 52 -14.15 2.30 4.83
CA THR A 52 -12.87 2.50 4.16
C THR A 52 -12.79 3.92 3.59
N ASP A 53 -11.97 4.74 4.22
CA ASP A 53 -11.56 6.07 3.76
C ASP A 53 -10.49 5.98 2.67
N ILE A 54 -10.32 7.08 1.93
CA ILE A 54 -9.39 7.19 0.82
C ILE A 54 -8.38 8.30 1.07
N PHE A 55 -7.09 7.98 0.99
CA PHE A 55 -6.00 8.94 1.10
C PHE A 55 -5.57 9.37 -0.30
N VAL A 56 -5.61 10.67 -0.57
CA VAL A 56 -5.33 11.26 -1.88
C VAL A 56 -4.21 12.28 -1.75
N ILE A 57 -3.22 12.17 -2.63
CA ILE A 57 -2.17 13.17 -2.78
C ILE A 57 -2.58 14.17 -3.87
N ARG A 58 -2.53 15.46 -3.55
CA ARG A 58 -2.74 16.56 -4.51
C ARG A 58 -1.47 17.39 -4.64
N GLU A 59 -1.17 17.79 -5.88
CA GLU A 59 -0.01 18.64 -6.21
C GLU A 59 1.32 18.14 -5.61
N GLN A 60 1.44 16.84 -5.38
CA GLN A 60 2.57 16.19 -4.70
C GLN A 60 2.96 16.71 -3.30
N SER A 61 2.19 17.60 -2.67
CA SER A 61 2.55 18.18 -1.36
C SER A 61 1.36 18.32 -0.41
N GLU A 62 0.15 17.99 -0.85
CA GLU A 62 -1.06 18.04 -0.05
C GLU A 62 -1.62 16.64 0.14
N LEU A 63 -1.99 16.30 1.39
CA LEU A 63 -2.70 15.08 1.72
C LEU A 63 -4.16 15.42 2.01
N VAL A 64 -5.07 14.78 1.27
CA VAL A 64 -6.51 14.87 1.50
C VAL A 64 -7.03 13.50 1.88
N ILE A 65 -7.70 13.43 3.03
CA ILE A 65 -8.34 12.20 3.50
C ILE A 65 -9.82 12.31 3.21
N PHE A 66 -10.33 11.49 2.31
CA PHE A 66 -11.74 11.38 2.00
C PHE A 66 -12.40 10.40 2.96
N LEU A 67 -13.18 10.93 3.90
CA LEU A 67 -13.92 10.12 4.86
C LEU A 67 -15.17 9.54 4.21
N ALA A 68 -15.38 8.25 4.35
CA ALA A 68 -16.57 7.58 3.88
C ALA A 68 -17.82 8.04 4.68
N ASP A 69 -18.93 8.24 3.99
CA ASP A 69 -20.21 8.62 4.57
C ASP A 69 -21.33 7.82 3.91
N LEU A 70 -22.46 7.69 4.60
CA LEU A 70 -23.67 7.05 4.09
C LEU A 70 -24.50 7.97 3.18
N LYS A 71 -24.19 9.27 3.14
CA LYS A 71 -24.91 10.29 2.35
C LYS A 71 -24.01 10.88 1.27
N THR A 72 -24.60 11.15 0.10
CA THR A 72 -23.92 11.83 -1.01
C THR A 72 -23.47 13.25 -0.62
N PRO A 73 -22.22 13.67 -0.95
CA PRO A 73 -21.17 12.86 -1.57
C PRO A 73 -20.65 11.79 -0.58
N TYR A 74 -20.57 10.54 -1.04
CA TYR A 74 -20.22 9.38 -0.20
C TYR A 74 -18.79 9.45 0.36
N PHE A 75 -17.95 10.32 -0.19
CA PHE A 75 -16.62 10.63 0.29
C PHE A 75 -16.49 12.12 0.56
N LYS A 76 -16.28 12.48 1.82
CA LYS A 76 -16.15 13.86 2.27
C LYS A 76 -14.68 14.21 2.47
N PRO A 77 -14.13 15.17 1.71
CA PRO A 77 -12.73 15.55 1.83
C PRO A 77 -12.48 16.25 3.15
N LYS A 78 -11.48 15.75 3.88
CA LYS A 78 -10.86 16.40 5.03
C LYS A 78 -9.42 16.72 4.63
N VAL A 79 -9.19 17.99 4.28
CA VAL A 79 -7.88 18.46 3.85
C VAL A 79 -6.95 18.56 5.05
N GLN A 80 -5.78 17.93 4.96
CA GLN A 80 -4.70 18.05 5.92
C GLN A 80 -3.61 18.90 5.28
N ASN A 81 -3.46 20.15 5.76
CA ASN A 81 -2.45 21.06 5.23
C ASN A 81 -1.07 20.71 5.77
N LEU A 82 -0.39 19.78 5.11
CA LEU A 82 0.96 19.35 5.46
C LEU A 82 2.05 20.29 4.92
N LYS A 83 1.70 21.25 4.05
CA LYS A 83 2.63 22.18 3.40
C LYS A 83 3.47 22.99 4.40
N ASP A 84 2.89 23.34 5.54
CA ASP A 84 3.60 24.11 6.59
C ASP A 84 4.40 23.21 7.55
N ALA A 85 4.03 21.93 7.65
CA ALA A 85 4.68 20.98 8.54
C ALA A 85 5.95 20.37 7.90
N LEU A 86 5.91 20.09 6.60
CA LEU A 86 7.03 19.48 5.88
C LEU A 86 8.07 20.52 5.40
N PRO A 87 9.34 20.13 5.23
CA PRO A 87 10.34 21.02 4.64
C PRO A 87 9.92 21.51 3.24
N ARG A 88 10.35 22.73 2.89
CA ARG A 88 10.14 23.29 1.54
C ARG A 88 10.68 22.33 0.46
N ASP A 89 9.98 22.26 -0.66
CA ASP A 89 10.29 21.40 -1.83
C ASP A 89 10.17 19.89 -1.59
N THR A 90 9.50 19.47 -0.52
CA THR A 90 9.21 18.06 -0.25
C THR A 90 8.10 17.56 -1.17
N VAL A 91 8.39 16.47 -1.90
CA VAL A 91 7.46 15.79 -2.81
C VAL A 91 7.03 14.48 -2.15
N ILE A 92 5.75 14.38 -1.79
CA ILE A 92 5.15 13.15 -1.24
C ILE A 92 5.03 12.13 -2.36
N THR A 93 5.56 10.93 -2.12
CA THR A 93 5.60 9.82 -3.08
C THR A 93 4.67 8.67 -2.72
N SER A 94 4.41 8.45 -1.43
CA SER A 94 3.46 7.42 -0.97
C SER A 94 2.89 7.79 0.40
N VAL A 95 1.75 7.18 0.71
CA VAL A 95 1.03 7.26 1.99
C VAL A 95 0.80 5.84 2.47
N VAL A 96 1.06 5.56 3.74
CA VAL A 96 0.74 4.27 4.36
C VAL A 96 0.06 4.52 5.71
N PRO A 97 -1.28 4.37 5.79
CA PRO A 97 -1.99 4.42 7.06
C PRO A 97 -1.66 3.19 7.92
N GLY A 98 -1.54 3.38 9.23
CA GLY A 98 -1.27 2.32 10.21
C GLY A 98 -1.18 2.88 11.63
N ASP A 99 -1.13 2.02 12.65
CA ASP A 99 -0.92 2.42 14.06
C ASP A 99 0.55 2.21 14.43
N TYR A 100 1.39 3.24 14.25
CA TYR A 100 2.85 3.11 14.35
C TYR A 100 3.39 3.32 15.77
N ASP A 101 2.57 3.78 16.72
CA ASP A 101 2.96 3.90 18.13
C ASP A 101 2.22 2.94 19.08
N GLY A 102 1.24 2.19 18.56
CA GLY A 102 0.49 1.16 19.27
C GLY A 102 -0.63 1.73 20.15
N ASP A 103 -1.10 2.96 19.89
CA ASP A 103 -2.15 3.61 20.67
C ASP A 103 -3.58 3.31 20.18
N SER A 104 -3.71 2.45 19.17
CA SER A 104 -4.97 2.07 18.50
C SER A 104 -5.66 3.19 17.74
N GLN A 105 -4.99 4.31 17.47
CA GLN A 105 -5.43 5.34 16.54
C GLN A 105 -4.71 5.19 15.20
N MET A 106 -5.37 5.61 14.13
CA MET A 106 -4.77 5.58 12.81
C MET A 106 -3.78 6.73 12.65
N ASP A 107 -2.50 6.40 12.55
CA ASP A 107 -1.45 7.31 12.13
C ASP A 107 -1.28 7.27 10.60
N VAL A 108 -0.45 8.18 10.10
CA VAL A 108 -0.13 8.26 8.67
C VAL A 108 1.38 8.36 8.47
N LEU A 109 1.94 7.35 7.83
CA LEU A 109 3.31 7.38 7.32
C LEU A 109 3.33 7.94 5.91
N LEU A 110 4.23 8.89 5.67
CA LEU A 110 4.49 9.48 4.36
C LEU A 110 5.92 9.17 3.95
N THR A 111 6.06 8.70 2.71
CA THR A 111 7.36 8.63 2.06
C THR A 111 7.50 9.83 1.13
N ALA A 112 8.61 10.55 1.22
CA ALA A 112 8.81 11.76 0.45
C ALA A 112 10.25 11.92 -0.02
N GLN A 113 10.42 12.61 -1.14
CA GLN A 113 11.71 13.06 -1.63
C GLN A 113 11.91 14.52 -1.26
N THR A 114 13.02 14.82 -0.58
CA THR A 114 13.34 16.19 -0.13
C THR A 114 13.85 17.10 -1.25
N SER A 115 14.04 16.55 -2.45
CA SER A 115 14.18 17.34 -3.67
C SER A 115 13.79 16.48 -4.88
N PRO A 116 13.33 17.07 -5.99
CA PRO A 116 12.94 16.31 -7.20
C PRO A 116 14.08 15.49 -7.83
N LYS A 117 15.33 15.74 -7.43
CA LYS A 117 16.53 15.02 -7.89
C LYS A 117 17.13 14.11 -6.82
N ALA A 118 16.53 14.06 -5.62
CA ALA A 118 17.03 13.21 -4.55
C ALA A 118 16.76 11.75 -4.90
N ALA A 119 17.82 10.94 -4.91
CA ALA A 119 17.69 9.49 -5.03
C ALA A 119 17.17 8.83 -3.73
N ALA A 120 17.21 9.57 -2.62
CA ALA A 120 16.86 9.04 -1.30
C ALA A 120 15.42 9.39 -0.92
N THR A 121 14.74 8.41 -0.33
CA THR A 121 13.38 8.50 0.19
C THR A 121 13.44 8.73 1.70
N ALA A 122 12.89 9.85 2.15
CA ALA A 122 12.70 10.14 3.57
C ALA A 122 11.32 9.64 4.03
N VAL A 123 11.21 9.32 5.32
CA VAL A 123 9.98 8.84 5.95
C VAL A 123 9.59 9.78 7.08
N TYR A 124 8.32 10.19 7.06
CA TYR A 124 7.67 11.05 8.05
C TYR A 124 6.44 10.32 8.59
N ILE A 125 6.21 10.39 9.89
CA ILE A 125 5.06 9.77 10.54
C ILE A 125 4.29 10.87 11.27
N PHE A 126 3.01 10.99 10.92
CA PHE A 126 2.06 11.92 11.52
C PHE A 126 1.14 11.12 12.43
N TRP A 127 1.08 11.54 13.69
CA TRP A 127 0.32 10.81 14.71
C TRP A 127 -1.17 11.13 14.60
N GLY A 128 -1.99 10.10 14.71
CA GLY A 128 -3.43 10.23 14.86
C GLY A 128 -3.79 10.83 16.21
N ASN A 129 -4.79 11.72 16.20
CA ASN A 129 -5.40 12.25 17.39
C ASN A 129 -6.89 12.50 17.15
N ASN A 130 -7.73 11.54 17.55
CA ASN A 130 -9.18 11.63 17.52
C ASN A 130 -9.72 12.20 16.21
N GLN A 131 -9.41 11.52 15.10
CA GLN A 131 -9.78 11.88 13.71
C GLN A 131 -9.03 13.10 13.14
N THR A 132 -7.95 13.56 13.76
CA THR A 132 -7.05 14.58 13.21
C THR A 132 -5.62 14.06 13.16
N LEU A 133 -4.77 14.71 12.37
CA LEU A 133 -3.33 14.43 12.37
C LEU A 133 -2.64 15.52 13.20
N ASP A 134 -1.80 15.10 14.13
CA ASP A 134 -0.90 16.00 14.82
C ASP A 134 0.17 16.51 13.84
N MET A 135 0.46 17.80 13.90
CA MET A 135 1.53 18.43 13.11
C MET A 135 2.90 18.14 13.71
N GLY A 136 2.97 17.65 14.95
CA GLY A 136 4.17 17.06 15.54
C GLY A 136 4.51 15.71 14.88
N TRP A 137 5.20 15.73 13.75
CA TRP A 137 5.62 14.52 13.05
C TRP A 137 6.95 13.97 13.59
N LEU A 138 7.16 12.66 13.41
CA LEU A 138 8.46 12.01 13.57
C LEU A 138 9.09 11.80 12.18
N ARG A 139 10.33 12.27 12.01
CA ARG A 139 11.14 11.93 10.84
C ARG A 139 12.16 10.88 11.22
N LEU A 140 12.27 9.83 10.41
CA LEU A 140 13.28 8.81 10.61
C LEU A 140 14.69 9.39 10.45
N ASN A 141 15.63 8.88 11.27
CA ASN A 141 17.01 9.37 11.29
C ASN A 141 17.81 8.97 10.04
N LYS A 142 17.38 7.93 9.34
CA LYS A 142 17.98 7.44 8.10
C LYS A 142 17.01 7.62 6.93
N THR A 143 17.57 7.70 5.73
CA THR A 143 16.82 7.72 4.47
C THR A 143 17.02 6.41 3.72
N PHE A 144 16.00 5.99 2.98
CA PHE A 144 16.04 4.78 2.17
C PHE A 144 16.48 5.09 0.74
N THR A 145 17.07 4.10 0.08
CA THR A 145 17.49 4.15 -1.33
C THR A 145 16.34 3.83 -2.31
N ASP A 146 15.23 3.30 -1.80
CA ASP A 146 14.01 2.96 -2.54
C ASP A 146 12.81 3.07 -1.58
N GLN A 147 11.58 2.81 -2.04
CA GLN A 147 10.39 2.81 -1.18
C GLN A 147 10.52 1.74 -0.08
N PRO A 148 10.28 2.08 1.20
CA PRO A 148 10.29 1.13 2.29
C PRO A 148 9.03 0.26 2.28
N LEU A 149 9.14 -0.89 2.94
CA LEU A 149 8.06 -1.82 3.17
C LEU A 149 7.60 -1.74 4.63
N ILE A 150 6.30 -1.60 4.83
CA ILE A 150 5.66 -1.64 6.14
C ILE A 150 5.23 -3.07 6.45
N MET A 151 5.64 -3.59 7.60
CA MET A 151 5.34 -4.95 8.07
C MET A 151 5.55 -5.09 9.57
N ASP A 152 4.81 -5.96 10.23
CA ASP A 152 5.15 -6.39 11.59
C ASP A 152 6.31 -7.41 11.51
N TYR A 153 7.53 -6.97 11.81
CA TYR A 153 8.72 -7.80 11.65
C TYR A 153 9.02 -8.64 12.90
N ASN A 154 8.73 -8.12 14.09
CA ASN A 154 9.00 -8.79 15.38
C ASN A 154 7.77 -9.47 16.00
N GLY A 155 6.59 -9.37 15.36
CA GLY A 155 5.36 -9.99 15.84
C GLY A 155 4.70 -9.23 17.01
N ASP A 156 4.98 -7.93 17.18
CA ASP A 156 4.40 -7.14 18.28
C ASP A 156 3.09 -6.41 17.91
N MET A 157 2.58 -6.65 16.70
CA MET A 157 1.39 -6.03 16.09
C MET A 157 1.52 -4.53 15.81
N ILE A 158 2.70 -3.94 15.96
CA ILE A 158 3.00 -2.56 15.55
C ILE A 158 3.72 -2.63 14.18
N PRO A 159 3.33 -1.81 13.19
CA PRO A 159 3.98 -1.82 11.88
C PRO A 159 5.42 -1.32 11.96
N ASP A 160 6.37 -2.15 11.51
CA ASP A 160 7.78 -1.81 11.35
C ASP A 160 8.11 -1.38 9.93
N ILE A 161 9.21 -0.63 9.79
CA ILE A 161 9.62 -0.03 8.52
C ILE A 161 10.89 -0.74 8.04
N PHE A 162 10.74 -1.62 7.06
CA PHE A 162 11.83 -2.37 6.43
C PHE A 162 12.31 -1.68 5.15
N GLY A 163 13.62 -1.60 4.92
CA GLY A 163 14.13 -1.12 3.64
C GLY A 163 15.65 -1.15 3.54
N THR A 164 16.16 -0.59 2.45
CA THR A 164 17.61 -0.48 2.22
C THR A 164 18.06 0.96 2.44
N THR A 165 18.90 1.17 3.45
CA THR A 165 19.63 2.42 3.72
C THR A 165 21.03 2.27 3.11
N GLU A 166 22.09 2.23 3.94
CA GLU A 166 23.41 1.70 3.59
C GLU A 166 23.42 0.16 3.62
N HIS A 167 22.58 -0.42 4.47
CA HIS A 167 22.35 -1.86 4.62
C HIS A 167 20.85 -2.17 4.59
N THR A 168 20.49 -3.44 4.50
CA THR A 168 19.09 -3.86 4.67
C THR A 168 18.74 -3.89 6.15
N GLU A 169 17.92 -2.93 6.58
CA GLU A 169 17.60 -2.68 7.98
C GLU A 169 16.08 -2.63 8.18
N VAL A 170 15.68 -2.83 9.43
CA VAL A 170 14.32 -2.61 9.91
C VAL A 170 14.35 -1.57 11.02
N CYS A 171 13.39 -0.65 10.98
CA CYS A 171 13.16 0.35 12.01
C CYS A 171 11.90 -0.01 12.77
N TYR A 172 12.07 -0.31 14.07
CA TYR A 172 11.00 -0.50 15.03
C TYR A 172 10.60 0.84 15.63
N LEU A 173 9.32 1.01 15.93
CA LEU A 173 8.81 2.14 16.67
C LEU A 173 8.20 1.64 17.98
N THR A 174 8.82 2.00 19.10
CA THR A 174 8.26 1.67 20.42
C THR A 174 7.89 2.98 21.10
N LYS A 175 6.59 3.27 21.26
CA LYS A 175 6.11 4.53 21.87
C LYS A 175 6.74 5.77 21.22
N ARG A 176 6.75 5.79 19.88
CA ARG A 176 7.35 6.85 19.03
C ARG A 176 8.88 6.95 19.05
N ASP A 177 9.58 6.09 19.80
CA ASP A 177 11.04 5.99 19.75
C ASP A 177 11.49 5.02 18.66
N GLN A 178 12.29 5.51 17.71
CA GLN A 178 12.83 4.70 16.62
C GLN A 178 14.06 3.89 17.05
N LYS A 179 14.07 2.60 16.71
CA LYS A 179 15.21 1.70 16.90
C LYS A 179 15.54 0.98 15.60
N TRP A 180 16.82 0.93 15.25
CA TRP A 180 17.29 0.32 14.00
C TRP A 180 17.99 -1.00 14.27
N LYS A 181 17.71 -2.01 13.44
CA LYS A 181 18.36 -3.31 13.49
C LYS A 181 18.64 -3.82 12.08
N SER A 182 19.72 -4.58 11.92
CA SER A 182 19.96 -5.33 10.68
C SER A 182 18.82 -6.33 10.49
N ALA A 183 18.15 -6.27 9.34
CA ALA A 183 17.01 -7.13 9.07
C ALA A 183 17.41 -8.50 8.51
N LEU A 184 18.66 -8.62 8.02
CA LEU A 184 19.19 -9.86 7.48
C LEU A 184 20.46 -10.26 8.23
N SER A 185 20.66 -11.56 8.40
CA SER A 185 21.87 -12.14 9.02
C SER A 185 23.11 -12.00 8.13
N SER A 186 22.90 -11.89 6.81
CA SER A 186 23.96 -11.67 5.81
C SER A 186 23.64 -10.43 4.95
N PRO A 187 24.65 -9.64 4.55
CA PRO A 187 24.45 -8.49 3.68
C PRO A 187 23.99 -8.95 2.30
N VAL A 188 22.72 -8.72 1.96
CA VAL A 188 22.16 -8.97 0.63
C VAL A 188 21.81 -7.63 0.00
N LYS A 189 22.29 -7.40 -1.22
CA LYS A 189 21.89 -6.21 -1.98
C LYS A 189 20.54 -6.45 -2.66
N LEU A 190 19.52 -5.73 -2.20
CA LEU A 190 18.22 -5.71 -2.86
C LEU A 190 18.31 -5.00 -4.21
N ARG A 191 17.52 -5.47 -5.19
CA ARG A 191 17.38 -4.78 -6.47
C ARG A 191 16.65 -3.45 -6.28
N ILE A 192 16.97 -2.44 -7.09
CA ILE A 192 16.24 -1.16 -7.09
C ILE A 192 15.77 -0.89 -8.54
N PRO A 193 14.45 -0.69 -8.79
CA PRO A 193 13.37 -0.84 -7.83
C PRO A 193 13.16 -2.32 -7.43
N HIS A 194 12.70 -2.55 -6.20
CA HIS A 194 12.24 -3.88 -5.75
C HIS A 194 10.72 -3.98 -5.66
N SER A 195 10.26 -5.23 -5.59
CA SER A 195 8.89 -5.56 -5.21
C SER A 195 8.97 -6.62 -4.13
N ASN A 196 7.97 -6.63 -3.27
CA ASN A 196 7.88 -7.52 -2.13
C ASN A 196 6.50 -8.16 -2.08
N ALA A 197 6.44 -9.35 -1.50
CA ALA A 197 5.19 -10.03 -1.19
C ALA A 197 5.37 -10.82 0.11
N PHE A 198 4.26 -10.99 0.82
CA PHE A 198 4.15 -11.82 2.01
C PHE A 198 3.33 -13.05 1.67
N ILE A 199 3.89 -14.23 1.94
CA ILE A 199 3.22 -15.50 1.67
C ILE A 199 3.54 -16.42 2.85
N ASP A 200 2.52 -16.91 3.53
CA ASP A 200 2.69 -18.02 4.47
C ASP A 200 2.82 -19.32 3.65
N LEU A 201 4.05 -19.84 3.57
CA LEU A 201 4.36 -21.04 2.78
C LEU A 201 4.29 -22.32 3.61
N ASN A 202 4.49 -22.23 4.92
CA ASN A 202 4.57 -23.38 5.83
C ASN A 202 3.32 -23.54 6.72
N LYS A 203 2.30 -22.69 6.52
CA LYS A 203 1.03 -22.68 7.26
C LYS A 203 1.20 -22.48 8.76
N ASP A 204 2.25 -21.78 9.17
CA ASP A 204 2.49 -21.49 10.59
C ASP A 204 1.86 -20.15 11.04
N PHE A 205 1.07 -19.51 10.16
CA PHE A 205 0.47 -18.19 10.33
C PHE A 205 1.49 -17.06 10.44
N THR A 206 2.75 -17.31 10.12
CA THR A 206 3.79 -16.28 9.98
C THR A 206 4.10 -16.05 8.51
N ALA A 207 4.26 -14.79 8.14
CA ALA A 207 4.48 -14.43 6.74
C ALA A 207 5.95 -14.65 6.34
N ALA A 208 6.18 -15.43 5.28
CA ALA A 208 7.50 -15.49 4.65
C ALA A 208 7.76 -14.27 3.77
N LYS A 209 8.99 -13.74 3.82
CA LYS A 209 9.48 -12.64 2.97
C LYS A 209 9.91 -13.16 1.58
N VAL A 210 9.46 -12.50 0.52
CA VAL A 210 10.01 -12.70 -0.84
C VAL A 210 10.53 -11.40 -1.42
N PHE A 211 11.80 -11.35 -1.82
CA PHE A 211 12.46 -10.16 -2.38
C PHE A 211 13.28 -10.51 -3.61
N LYS A 212 13.46 -9.56 -4.53
CA LYS A 212 14.34 -9.75 -5.68
C LYS A 212 15.75 -9.25 -5.37
N SER A 213 16.74 -10.13 -5.41
CA SER A 213 18.15 -9.76 -5.27
C SER A 213 18.76 -9.39 -6.63
N SER A 214 19.82 -8.57 -6.63
CA SER A 214 20.53 -8.22 -7.86
C SER A 214 21.64 -9.23 -8.16
N SER A 215 21.32 -10.37 -8.77
CA SER A 215 22.33 -11.21 -9.45
C SER A 215 22.32 -10.93 -10.95
N SER A 216 23.46 -11.14 -11.63
CA SER A 216 23.62 -11.00 -13.09
C SER A 216 22.74 -11.96 -13.91
N LEU A 217 22.26 -13.03 -13.29
CA LEU A 217 21.19 -13.89 -13.78
C LEU A 217 19.88 -13.42 -13.16
N CYS A 218 18.80 -13.41 -13.94
CA CYS A 218 17.43 -13.11 -13.48
C CYS A 218 16.97 -14.24 -12.52
N SER A 219 17.53 -14.29 -11.31
CA SER A 219 17.16 -15.23 -10.27
C SER A 219 16.14 -14.55 -9.35
N LEU A 220 15.04 -15.23 -9.08
CA LEU A 220 14.15 -14.90 -7.96
C LEU A 220 14.75 -15.59 -6.74
N GLN A 221 15.16 -14.83 -5.73
CA GLN A 221 15.67 -15.38 -4.48
C GLN A 221 14.57 -15.28 -3.42
N ILE A 222 13.93 -16.40 -3.13
CA ILE A 222 12.95 -16.49 -2.04
C ILE A 222 13.73 -16.79 -0.76
N SER A 223 13.64 -15.92 0.26
CA SER A 223 14.30 -16.11 1.55
C SER A 223 13.26 -16.13 2.66
N HIS A 224 12.93 -17.33 3.16
CA HIS A 224 12.09 -17.50 4.34
C HIS A 224 12.89 -17.11 5.59
N TYR A 225 12.36 -16.19 6.42
CA TYR A 225 12.96 -15.84 7.71
C TYR A 225 11.89 -15.99 8.78
N THR A 226 12.11 -16.93 9.71
CA THR A 226 11.31 -17.09 10.93
C THR A 226 12.19 -16.72 12.13
N GLU A 227 11.65 -16.03 13.13
CA GLU A 227 12.38 -15.73 14.37
C GLU A 227 12.66 -16.98 15.24
N ARG A 228 12.20 -18.16 14.82
CA ARG A 228 12.57 -19.44 15.46
C ARG A 228 13.89 -19.95 14.86
N PRO A 229 14.94 -20.18 15.67
CA PRO A 229 16.25 -20.65 15.19
C PRO A 229 16.24 -22.03 14.53
N ASP A 230 15.13 -22.77 14.60
CA ASP A 230 15.10 -24.20 14.31
C ASP A 230 14.39 -24.56 12.99
N ILE A 231 14.10 -23.59 12.11
CA ILE A 231 13.34 -23.83 10.87
C ILE A 231 14.18 -23.46 9.64
N PHE A 232 14.30 -24.48 8.77
CA PHE A 232 15.18 -24.62 7.62
C PHE A 232 15.36 -23.38 6.72
N HIS A 233 16.61 -23.13 6.35
CA HIS A 233 16.98 -22.30 5.20
C HIS A 233 16.57 -23.00 3.90
N CYS A 234 15.49 -22.57 3.26
CA CYS A 234 15.21 -22.92 1.87
C CYS A 234 15.49 -21.72 0.96
N GLN A 235 16.57 -21.80 0.18
CA GLN A 235 16.88 -20.88 -0.90
C GLN A 235 16.32 -21.47 -2.20
N PHE A 236 15.22 -20.92 -2.70
CA PHE A 236 14.73 -21.27 -4.03
C PHE A 236 15.32 -20.30 -5.06
N SER A 237 15.99 -20.83 -6.08
CA SER A 237 16.41 -20.10 -7.27
C SER A 237 15.62 -20.63 -8.45
N LEU A 238 14.59 -19.89 -8.88
CA LEU A 238 13.88 -20.21 -10.12
C LEU A 238 14.64 -19.58 -11.30
N SER A 239 15.28 -20.42 -12.10
CA SER A 239 15.79 -20.08 -13.44
C SER A 239 14.85 -20.68 -14.49
N GLY A 240 14.21 -19.88 -15.33
CA GLY A 240 13.43 -20.39 -16.48
C GLY A 240 14.33 -20.92 -17.61
N PRO A 241 13.79 -21.56 -18.68
CA PRO A 241 12.40 -21.88 -18.97
C PRO A 241 12.20 -23.40 -19.11
N GLN A 242 11.93 -24.10 -18.02
CA GLN A 242 11.27 -25.40 -18.10
C GLN A 242 10.47 -25.55 -16.81
N ALA A 243 9.16 -25.47 -16.94
CA ALA A 243 8.23 -25.67 -15.85
C ALA A 243 8.20 -27.17 -15.55
N ASP A 244 9.10 -27.62 -14.69
CA ASP A 244 9.03 -28.96 -14.13
C ASP A 244 8.46 -28.86 -12.70
N GLU A 245 7.39 -29.61 -12.54
CA GLU A 245 6.52 -29.77 -11.37
C GLU A 245 7.33 -30.01 -10.09
N VAL A 246 7.31 -29.06 -9.15
CA VAL A 246 7.94 -29.24 -7.84
C VAL A 246 6.95 -29.97 -6.93
N SER A 247 7.18 -31.26 -6.77
CA SER A 247 6.47 -32.12 -5.81
C SER A 247 6.94 -31.81 -4.39
N ILE A 248 5.99 -31.53 -3.49
CA ILE A 248 6.22 -31.32 -2.06
C ILE A 248 6.01 -32.67 -1.36
N GLN A 249 7.06 -33.22 -0.73
CA GLN A 249 6.94 -34.23 0.33
C GLN A 249 7.13 -33.58 1.68
#